data_AF-A0A9X3KKS3-F1
#
_entry.id   AF-A0A9X3KKS3-F1
#
_cell.length_a   1.000
_cell.length_b   1.000
_cell.length_c   1.000
_cell.angle_alpha   90.00
_cell.angle_beta   90.00
_cell.angle_gamma   90.00
#
_symmetry.space_group_name_H-M   'P 1'
#
loop_
_entity.id
_entity.type
_entity.pdbx_description
1 polymer ?
#
loop_
_entity_poly.entity_id
_entity_poly.type
_entity_poly.pdbx_seq_one_letter_code
_entity_poly.pdbx_strand_id
1 'polypeptide(L)'
;MRINSISNIDDKSNLRTTLNLVIRQVSDTTGEVTLGTGTTTVVTNPKISPQSFVLVQGKNATGNSAGAYVSSTGTGTFTITHVAGAAGRVVGFAVIGAA
;
A
#
# COMPACT_ATOMS: atom_id res chain seq x y z
N MET A 1 1.17 -5.45 16.12
CA MET A 1 2.57 -5.01 16.33
C MET A 1 2.51 -3.73 17.14
N ARG A 2 3.20 -3.63 18.29
CA ARG A 2 3.20 -2.44 19.15
C ARG A 2 4.60 -1.83 19.12
N ILE A 3 4.69 -0.52 18.85
CA ILE A 3 5.94 0.23 19.01
C ILE A 3 6.06 0.59 20.50
N ASN A 4 7.18 0.22 21.11
CA ASN A 4 7.45 0.53 22.51
C ASN A 4 8.13 1.90 22.61
N SER A 5 7.83 2.63 23.69
CA SER A 5 8.51 3.90 23.97
C SER A 5 9.99 3.66 24.28
N ILE A 6 10.86 4.55 23.81
CA ILE A 6 12.28 4.52 24.15
C ILE A 6 12.45 5.12 25.55
N SER A 7 12.87 4.30 26.50
CA SER A 7 13.12 4.70 27.89
C SER A 7 14.56 5.16 28.13
N ASN A 8 15.50 4.72 27.29
CA ASN A 8 16.91 5.05 27.34
C ASN A 8 17.47 5.15 25.91
N ILE A 9 18.02 6.30 25.55
CA ILE A 9 18.55 6.56 24.19
C ILE A 9 19.91 5.89 23.95
N ASP A 10 20.63 5.53 25.01
CA ASP A 10 21.94 4.86 24.92
C ASP A 10 21.81 3.35 24.63
N ASP A 11 20.62 2.77 24.82
CA ASP A 11 20.32 1.39 24.40
C ASP A 11 20.13 1.34 22.89
N LYS A 12 21.26 1.31 22.18
CA LYS A 12 21.32 1.30 20.71
C LYS A 12 20.57 0.12 20.08
N SER A 13 20.42 -1.00 20.78
CA SER A 13 19.70 -2.16 20.26
C SER A 13 18.19 -1.92 20.25
N ASN A 14 17.66 -1.40 21.36
CA ASN A 14 16.26 -0.99 21.47
C ASN A 14 15.94 0.19 20.53
N LEU A 15 16.85 1.17 20.45
CA LEU A 15 16.71 2.31 19.54
C LEU A 15 16.61 1.89 18.07
N ARG A 16 17.51 1.00 17.62
CA ARG A 16 17.50 0.44 16.27
C ARG A 16 16.21 -0.32 15.98
N THR A 17 15.76 -1.15 16.92
CA THR A 17 14.54 -1.94 16.77
C THR A 17 13.32 -1.02 16.65
N THR A 18 13.21 -0.03 17.54
CA THR A 18 12.11 0.94 17.55
C THR A 18 12.11 1.79 16.29
N LEU A 19 13.26 2.29 15.84
CA LEU A 19 13.40 3.03 14.57
C LEU A 19 12.95 2.18 13.38
N ASN A 20 13.37 0.92 13.29
CA ASN A 20 12.94 0.02 12.21
C ASN A 20 11.42 -0.20 12.23
N LEU A 21 10.80 -0.31 13.41
CA LEU A 21 9.35 -0.44 13.54
C LEU A 21 8.61 0.86 13.15
N VAL A 22 9.14 2.02 13.54
CA VAL A 22 8.61 3.35 13.16
C VAL A 22 8.71 3.55 11.65
N ILE A 23 9.87 3.28 11.04
CA ILE A 23 10.06 3.41 9.58
C ILE A 23 9.04 2.55 8.83
N ARG A 24 8.80 1.33 9.29
CA ARG A 24 7.79 0.41 8.72
C ARG A 24 6.34 0.87 8.95
N GLN A 25 6.07 1.64 9.99
CA GLN A 25 4.71 2.10 10.32
C GLN A 25 4.38 3.49 9.74
N VAL A 26 5.37 4.36 9.56
CA VAL A 26 5.16 5.79 9.23
C VAL A 26 5.26 6.08 7.74
N SER A 27 5.79 5.18 6.91
CA SER A 27 6.04 5.53 5.51
C SER A 27 5.18 4.70 4.54
N ASP A 28 4.27 5.39 3.84
CA ASP A 28 3.58 5.03 2.57
C ASP A 28 3.02 3.62 2.41
N THR A 29 2.37 3.09 3.45
CA THR A 29 1.53 1.89 3.28
C THR A 29 0.16 2.23 2.71
N THR A 30 -0.25 3.49 2.69
CA THR A 30 -1.50 3.93 2.06
C THR A 30 -1.23 4.92 0.95
N GLY A 31 -2.12 4.95 -0.04
CA GLY A 31 -2.01 5.88 -1.15
C GLY A 31 -3.26 5.89 -2.01
N GLU A 32 -3.20 6.66 -3.08
CA GLU A 32 -4.27 6.77 -4.07
C GLU A 32 -3.70 6.57 -5.47
N VAL A 33 -4.53 6.04 -6.36
CA VAL A 33 -4.20 5.83 -7.76
C VAL A 33 -5.38 6.21 -8.63
N THR A 34 -5.08 6.91 -9.73
CA THR A 34 -6.04 7.13 -10.80
C THR A 34 -5.96 5.97 -11.78
N LEU A 35 -7.08 5.32 -12.04
CA LEU A 35 -7.14 4.16 -12.92
C LEU A 35 -6.84 4.55 -14.37
N GLY A 36 -6.03 3.74 -15.04
CA GLY A 36 -5.62 3.92 -16.42
C GLY A 36 -6.67 3.46 -17.44
N THR A 37 -6.33 3.61 -18.72
CA THR A 37 -7.12 3.08 -19.84
C THR A 37 -7.03 1.56 -19.89
N GLY A 38 -8.16 0.88 -20.07
CA GLY A 38 -8.23 -0.59 -20.15
C GLY A 38 -8.95 -1.21 -18.94
N THR A 39 -8.53 -2.41 -18.58
CA THR A 39 -9.08 -3.20 -17.45
C THR A 39 -8.05 -3.45 -16.34
N THR A 40 -6.83 -2.93 -16.49
CA THR A 40 -5.77 -3.06 -15.50
C THR A 40 -4.99 -1.75 -15.33
N THR A 41 -4.51 -1.52 -14.12
CA THR A 41 -3.62 -0.41 -13.76
C THR A 41 -2.48 -0.97 -12.91
N VAL A 42 -1.23 -0.72 -13.32
CA VAL A 42 -0.05 -1.11 -12.54
C VAL A 42 0.35 0.05 -11.64
N VAL A 43 0.59 -0.24 -10.37
CA VAL A 43 1.02 0.75 -9.38
C VAL A 43 2.40 0.37 -8.87
N THR A 44 3.31 1.35 -8.87
CA THR A 44 4.65 1.19 -8.34
C THR A 44 4.70 1.64 -6.89
N ASN A 45 5.10 0.74 -5.99
CA ASN A 45 5.42 1.05 -4.62
C ASN A 45 6.57 0.13 -4.19
N PRO A 46 7.78 0.67 -3.93
CA PRO A 46 8.99 -0.13 -3.66
C PRO A 46 8.88 -1.03 -2.42
N LYS A 47 7.90 -0.81 -1.56
CA LYS A 47 7.68 -1.56 -0.31
C LYS A 47 6.84 -2.81 -0.49
N ILE A 48 6.29 -3.00 -1.70
CA ILE A 48 5.52 -4.19 -2.01
C ILE A 48 6.47 -5.32 -2.33
N SER A 49 6.23 -6.46 -1.68
CA SER A 49 6.84 -7.73 -2.03
C SER A 49 5.77 -8.66 -2.60
N PRO A 50 6.14 -9.79 -3.22
CA PRO A 50 5.19 -10.81 -3.63
C PRO A 50 4.35 -11.39 -2.48
N GLN A 51 4.80 -11.24 -1.22
CA GLN A 51 4.07 -11.69 -0.02
C GLN A 51 3.16 -10.61 0.58
N SER A 52 3.25 -9.37 0.10
CA SER A 52 2.45 -8.27 0.62
C SER A 52 0.98 -8.43 0.23
N PHE A 53 0.09 -8.08 1.15
CA PHE A 53 -1.34 -8.04 0.90
C PHE A 53 -1.75 -6.60 0.64
N VAL A 54 -2.38 -6.32 -0.50
CA VAL A 54 -2.81 -4.96 -0.85
C VAL A 54 -4.33 -4.92 -0.93
N LEU A 55 -4.94 -4.07 -0.11
CA LEU A 55 -6.35 -3.77 -0.17
C LEU A 55 -6.56 -2.54 -1.05
N VAL A 56 -7.53 -2.60 -1.97
CA VAL A 56 -7.94 -1.46 -2.78
C VAL A 56 -9.41 -1.15 -2.51
N GLN A 57 -9.77 0.12 -2.47
CA GLN A 57 -11.14 0.56 -2.24
C GLN A 57 -11.42 1.87 -2.98
N GLY A 58 -12.66 2.07 -3.45
CA GLY A 58 -13.09 3.36 -3.97
C GLY A 58 -13.00 4.46 -2.92
N LYS A 59 -12.35 5.58 -3.26
CA LYS A 59 -12.21 6.77 -2.38
C LYS A 59 -13.42 7.70 -2.43
N ASN A 60 -14.19 7.61 -3.50
CA ASN A 60 -15.41 8.37 -3.75
C ASN A 60 -16.41 7.49 -4.51
N ALA A 61 -17.60 8.01 -4.78
CA ALA A 61 -18.67 7.26 -5.45
C ALA A 61 -18.24 6.67 -6.81
N THR A 62 -17.50 7.45 -7.62
CA THR A 62 -17.03 6.99 -8.93
C THR A 62 -15.99 5.89 -8.76
N GLY A 63 -15.02 6.05 -7.86
CA GLY A 63 -14.04 5.02 -7.51
C GLY A 63 -14.67 3.73 -7.00
N ASN A 64 -15.73 3.80 -6.17
CA ASN A 64 -16.39 2.62 -5.63
C ASN A 64 -17.08 1.79 -6.73
N SER A 65 -17.61 2.47 -7.75
CA SER A 65 -18.20 1.81 -8.93
C SER A 65 -17.19 1.23 -9.92
N ALA A 66 -15.88 1.32 -9.66
CA ALA A 66 -14.84 0.80 -10.55
C ALA A 66 -14.68 -0.74 -10.48
N GLY A 67 -15.26 -1.40 -9.48
CA GLY A 67 -15.11 -2.85 -9.28
C GLY A 67 -13.64 -3.27 -9.14
N ALA A 68 -12.81 -2.39 -8.55
CA ALA A 68 -11.37 -2.54 -8.50
C ALA A 68 -10.96 -3.58 -7.45
N TYR A 69 -10.05 -4.48 -7.81
CA TYR A 69 -9.40 -5.43 -6.89
C TYR A 69 -7.94 -5.65 -7.29
N VAL A 70 -7.10 -6.09 -6.35
CA VAL A 70 -5.69 -6.40 -6.64
C VAL A 70 -5.60 -7.81 -7.20
N SER A 71 -5.06 -7.94 -8.41
CA SER A 71 -4.96 -9.22 -9.13
C SER A 71 -3.58 -9.84 -9.09
N SER A 72 -2.53 -9.04 -8.87
CA SER A 72 -1.18 -9.55 -8.64
C SER A 72 -0.32 -8.58 -7.83
N THR A 73 0.65 -9.13 -7.11
CA THR A 73 1.72 -8.40 -6.43
C THR A 73 3.06 -8.91 -6.93
N GLY A 74 4.00 -7.98 -7.11
CA GLY A 74 5.38 -8.26 -7.48
C GLY A 74 6.32 -7.39 -6.67
N THR A 75 7.62 -7.62 -6.77
CA THR A 75 8.59 -6.77 -6.08
C THR A 75 8.50 -5.33 -6.60
N GLY A 76 8.13 -4.41 -5.72
CA GLY A 76 7.99 -3.00 -6.02
C GLY A 76 6.72 -2.60 -6.75
N THR A 77 5.80 -3.52 -7.03
CA THR A 77 4.61 -3.24 -7.85
C THR A 77 3.39 -4.09 -7.47
N PHE A 78 2.20 -3.60 -7.78
CA PHE A 78 0.98 -4.41 -7.79
C PHE A 78 0.08 -4.02 -8.96
N THR A 79 -0.78 -4.95 -9.37
CA THR A 79 -1.74 -4.73 -10.46
C THR A 79 -3.15 -4.66 -9.89
N ILE A 80 -3.87 -3.59 -10.23
CA ILE A 80 -5.30 -3.44 -9.96
C ILE A 80 -6.04 -3.83 -11.23
N THR A 81 -6.96 -4.79 -11.12
CA THR A 81 -7.94 -5.08 -12.15
C THR A 81 -9.22 -4.28 -11.86
N HIS A 82 -9.83 -3.72 -12.90
CA HIS A 82 -11.05 -2.90 -12.80
C HIS A 82 -11.91 -3.03 -14.07
N VAL A 83 -13.15 -2.56 -13.99
CA VAL A 83 -14.07 -2.59 -15.14
C VAL A 83 -13.58 -1.69 -16.28
N ALA A 84 -13.94 -2.04 -17.53
CA ALA A 84 -13.73 -1.15 -18.67
C ALA A 84 -14.51 0.17 -18.48
N GLY A 85 -13.95 1.29 -18.94
CA GLY A 85 -14.55 2.62 -18.74
C GLY A 85 -14.39 3.19 -17.32
N ALA A 86 -13.55 2.56 -16.48
CA ALA A 86 -13.18 3.08 -15.16
C ALA A 86 -12.01 4.09 -15.20
N ALA A 87 -11.44 4.37 -16.37
CA ALA A 87 -10.33 5.31 -16.54
C ALA A 87 -10.66 6.69 -15.92
N GLY A 88 -9.70 7.26 -15.20
CA GLY A 88 -9.86 8.55 -14.51
C GLY A 88 -10.57 8.47 -13.15
N ARG A 89 -11.10 7.31 -12.75
CA ARG A 89 -11.63 7.11 -11.40
C ARG A 89 -10.48 6.92 -10.40
N VAL A 90 -10.68 7.39 -9.17
CA VAL A 90 -9.67 7.34 -8.11
C VAL A 90 -10.03 6.28 -7.08
N VAL A 91 -9.09 5.39 -6.80
CA VAL A 91 -9.18 4.39 -5.74
C VAL A 91 -8.04 4.59 -4.75
N GLY A 92 -8.31 4.33 -3.47
CA GLY A 92 -7.30 4.26 -2.42
C GLY A 92 -6.77 2.84 -2.28
N PHE A 93 -5.55 2.71 -1.79
CA PHE A 93 -4.97 1.41 -1.44
C PHE A 93 -4.31 1.45 -0.05
N ALA A 94 -4.20 0.27 0.55
CA ALA A 94 -3.45 0.02 1.77
C ALA A 94 -2.60 -1.27 1.59
N VAL A 95 -1.32 -1.21 1.95
CA VAL A 95 -0.35 -2.29 1.89
C VAL A 95 -0.15 -2.85 3.29
N ILE A 96 -0.35 -4.15 3.43
CA ILE A 96 -0.23 -4.91 4.68
C ILE A 96 0.86 -5.96 4.49
N GLY A 97 1.77 -6.08 5.46
CA GLY A 97 2.92 -6.99 5.32
C GLY A 97 3.95 -6.51 4.29
N ALA A 98 4.17 -5.19 4.22
CA ALA A 98 5.30 -4.63 3.48
C ALA A 98 6.63 -5.08 4.10
N ALA A 99 7.60 -5.42 3.25
CA ALA A 99 8.94 -5.90 3.63
C ALA A 99 9.91 -4.74 3.79
#